data_AF-A0A7V0T6J5-F1
#
_entry.id   AF-A0A7V0T6J5-F1
#
_cell.length_a   1.000
_cell.length_b   1.000
_cell.length_c   1.000
_cell.angle_alpha   90.00
_cell.angle_beta   90.00
_cell.angle_gamma   90.00
#
_symmetry.space_group_name_H-M   'P 1'
#
loop_
_entity.id
_entity.type
_entity.pdbx_description
1 polymer ?
#
loop_
_entity_poly.entity_id
_entity_poly.type
_entity_poly.pdbx_seq_one_letter_code
_entity_poly.pdbx_strand_id
1 'polypeptide(L)'
;MRLRRGLNTLHLFALASGAMVSSGIFILPGLAFARAGPSVIVSYLLAGLLAGIGAFAIAELATAMPKAGGDYYFVTRGLGPAAGTIAGLLSWFSLSLKSAFALVGLGAFGVALLPFDPRLVGLVLCLVFLDINLFGV
;
A
#
# COMPACT_ATOMS: atom_id res chain seq x y z
N MET A 1 13.88 -22.19 -2.39
CA MET A 1 14.07 -22.04 -0.93
C MET A 1 12.72 -22.27 -0.24
N ARG A 2 12.63 -23.16 0.76
CA ARG A 2 11.40 -23.33 1.57
C ARG A 2 11.37 -22.19 2.60
N LEU A 3 10.39 -21.28 2.49
CA LEU A 3 10.20 -20.22 3.48
C LEU A 3 9.83 -20.84 4.83
N ARG A 4 10.58 -20.52 5.90
CA ARG A 4 10.20 -20.88 7.27
C ARG A 4 9.04 -19.99 7.71
N ARG A 5 7.95 -20.58 8.22
CA ARG A 5 6.86 -19.84 8.88
C ARG A 5 7.36 -19.37 10.24
N GLY A 6 7.89 -18.15 10.31
CA GLY A 6 8.42 -17.54 11.54
C GLY A 6 7.60 -16.36 12.08
N LEU A 7 6.56 -15.93 11.37
CA LEU A 7 5.75 -14.79 11.77
C LEU A 7 4.55 -15.25 12.60
N ASN A 8 4.42 -14.70 13.82
CA ASN A 8 3.23 -14.90 14.65
C ASN A 8 2.09 -13.96 14.18
N THR A 9 0.86 -14.22 14.62
CA THR A 9 -0.32 -13.41 14.29
C THR A 9 -0.14 -11.94 14.64
N LEU A 10 0.48 -11.64 15.78
CA LEU A 10 0.80 -10.27 16.18
C LEU A 10 1.78 -9.58 15.22
N HIS A 11 2.79 -10.31 14.72
CA HIS A 11 3.74 -9.76 13.75
C HIS A 11 3.03 -9.46 12.42
N LEU A 12 2.14 -10.34 11.99
CA LEU A 12 1.35 -10.14 10.78
C LEU A 12 0.38 -8.97 10.91
N PHE A 13 -0.28 -8.82 12.06
CA PHE A 13 -1.18 -7.70 12.33
C PHE A 13 -0.43 -6.36 12.36
N ALA A 14 0.71 -6.30 13.05
CA ALA A 14 1.55 -5.11 13.10
C ALA A 14 2.06 -4.71 11.70
N LEU A 15 2.49 -5.69 10.89
CA LEU A 15 2.94 -5.44 9.53
C LEU A 15 1.79 -4.94 8.64
N ALA A 16 0.63 -5.60 8.69
CA ALA A 16 -0.52 -5.25 7.86
C ALA A 16 -1.10 -3.88 8.23
N SER A 17 -1.26 -3.60 9.53
CA SER A 17 -1.75 -2.31 10.01
C SER A 17 -0.76 -1.18 9.67
N GLY A 18 0.55 -1.39 9.88
CA GLY A 18 1.59 -0.42 9.52
C GLY A 18 1.66 -0.15 8.01
N ALA A 19 1.49 -1.17 7.18
CA ALA A 19 1.47 -1.01 5.72
C ALA A 19 0.20 -0.29 5.21
N MET A 20 -0.91 -0.35 5.97
CA MET A 20 -2.19 0.26 5.64
C MET A 20 -2.27 1.72 6.12
N VAL A 21 -1.81 2.01 7.34
CA VAL A 21 -1.74 3.37 7.89
C VAL A 21 -0.50 4.07 7.34
N SER A 22 -0.67 4.76 6.20
CA SER A 22 0.41 5.49 5.53
C SER A 22 0.03 6.96 5.32
N SER A 23 0.87 7.73 4.62
CA SER A 23 0.73 9.18 4.41
C SER A 23 -0.64 9.62 3.90
N GLY A 24 -1.35 8.73 3.18
CA GLY A 24 -2.66 9.02 2.61
C GLY A 24 -3.72 9.42 3.63
N ILE A 25 -3.72 8.83 4.82
CA ILE A 25 -4.73 9.17 5.83
C ILE A 25 -4.56 10.58 6.39
N PHE A 26 -3.37 11.17 6.29
CA PHE A 26 -3.09 12.49 6.82
C PHE A 26 -3.40 13.62 5.83
N ILE A 27 -3.49 13.32 4.54
CA ILE A 27 -3.63 14.33 3.47
C ILE A 27 -4.99 14.23 2.78
N LEU A 28 -5.40 13.02 2.38
CA LEU A 28 -6.62 12.85 1.58
C LEU A 28 -7.90 13.24 2.33
N PRO A 29 -8.09 12.96 3.63
CA PRO A 29 -9.32 13.34 4.31
C PRO A 29 -9.56 14.85 4.32
N GLY A 30 -8.51 15.65 4.50
CA GLY A 30 -8.62 17.12 4.46
C GLY A 30 -9.03 17.62 3.06
N LEU A 31 -8.38 17.09 2.01
CA LEU A 31 -8.73 17.42 0.62
C LEU A 31 -10.15 16.96 0.24
N ALA A 32 -10.56 15.78 0.71
CA ALA A 32 -11.90 15.25 0.48
C ALA A 32 -12.94 16.09 1.22
N PHE A 33 -12.67 16.49 2.47
CA PHE A 33 -13.58 17.30 3.28
C PHE A 33 -13.77 18.69 2.67
N ALA A 34 -12.71 19.29 2.12
CA ALA A 34 -12.82 20.57 1.42
C ALA A 34 -13.79 20.53 0.22
N ARG A 35 -14.01 19.35 -0.38
CA ARG A 35 -14.92 19.19 -1.53
C ARG A 35 -16.31 18.67 -1.15
N ALA A 36 -16.39 17.68 -0.27
CA ALA A 36 -17.64 17.01 0.08
C ALA A 36 -18.21 17.42 1.46
N GLY A 37 -17.46 18.19 2.25
CA GLY A 37 -17.85 18.59 3.60
C GLY A 37 -18.03 17.38 4.54
N PRO A 38 -18.95 17.47 5.52
CA PRO A 38 -19.21 16.40 6.48
C PRO A 38 -19.62 15.05 5.85
N SER A 39 -20.10 15.07 4.60
CA SER A 39 -20.49 13.85 3.88
C SER A 39 -19.31 12.93 3.52
N VAL A 40 -18.07 13.39 3.70
CA VAL A 40 -16.84 12.58 3.56
C VAL A 40 -16.91 11.25 4.31
N ILE A 41 -17.52 11.24 5.50
CA ILE A 41 -17.63 10.03 6.32
C ILE A 41 -18.36 8.92 5.54
N VAL A 42 -19.43 9.28 4.82
CA VAL A 42 -20.21 8.34 4.00
C VAL A 42 -19.38 7.81 2.84
N SER A 43 -18.59 8.68 2.18
CA SER A 43 -17.70 8.27 1.09
C SER A 43 -16.62 7.29 1.57
N TYR A 44 -16.02 7.53 2.74
CA TYR A 44 -15.01 6.63 3.31
C TYR A 44 -15.61 5.31 3.80
N LEU A 45 -16.82 5.33 4.38
CA LEU A 45 -17.54 4.11 4.76
C LEU A 45 -17.83 3.24 3.53
N LEU A 46 -18.32 3.85 2.44
CA LEU A 46 -18.59 3.13 1.19
C LEU A 46 -17.30 2.57 0.59
N ALA A 47 -16.22 3.36 0.55
CA ALA A 47 -14.92 2.89 0.10
C ALA A 47 -14.37 1.73 0.94
N GLY A 48 -14.52 1.81 2.27
CA GLY A 48 -14.13 0.75 3.20
C GLY A 48 -14.93 -0.53 3.01
N LEU A 49 -16.24 -0.43 2.75
CA LEU A 49 -17.08 -1.59 2.47
C LEU A 49 -16.63 -2.31 1.19
N LEU A 50 -16.41 -1.55 0.11
CA LEU A 50 -15.93 -2.10 -1.16
C LEU A 50 -14.55 -2.75 -1.02
N ALA A 51 -13.64 -2.10 -0.29
CA ALA A 51 -12.32 -2.66 0.02
C ALA A 51 -12.43 -3.95 0.86
N GLY A 52 -13.36 -4.00 1.81
CA GLY A 52 -13.63 -5.16 2.65
C GLY A 52 -14.04 -6.40 1.85
N ILE A 53 -14.90 -6.23 0.85
CA ILE A 53 -15.29 -7.33 -0.05
C ILE A 53 -14.06 -7.93 -0.74
N GLY A 54 -13.17 -7.08 -1.28
CA GLY A 54 -11.92 -7.53 -1.89
C GLY A 54 -11.00 -8.24 -0.88
N ALA A 55 -10.90 -7.72 0.35
CA ALA A 55 -10.09 -8.33 1.40
C ALA A 55 -10.58 -9.73 1.79
N PHE A 56 -11.90 -9.93 1.91
CA PHE A 56 -12.48 -11.24 2.19
C PHE A 56 -12.25 -12.23 1.04
N ALA A 57 -12.40 -11.80 -0.21
CA ALA A 57 -12.11 -12.65 -1.36
C ALA A 57 -10.64 -13.11 -1.38
N ILE A 58 -9.71 -12.21 -1.08
CA ILE A 58 -8.28 -12.56 -0.97
C ILE A 58 -8.04 -13.51 0.21
N ALA A 59 -8.73 -13.32 1.34
CA ALA A 59 -8.62 -14.21 2.50
C ALA A 59 -9.09 -15.65 2.18
N GLU A 60 -10.18 -15.80 1.44
CA GLU A 60 -10.67 -17.10 0.98
C GLU A 60 -9.68 -17.76 0.02
N LEU A 61 -9.15 -17.02 -0.96
CA LEU A 61 -8.14 -17.54 -1.90
C LEU A 61 -6.83 -17.91 -1.19
N ALA A 62 -6.41 -17.13 -0.20
CA ALA A 62 -5.19 -17.38 0.56
C ALA A 62 -5.29 -18.63 1.45
N THR A 63 -6.49 -18.92 1.99
CA THR A 63 -6.72 -20.15 2.76
C THR A 63 -6.87 -21.37 1.84
N ALA A 64 -7.50 -21.22 0.67
CA ALA A 64 -7.64 -22.29 -0.32
C ALA A 64 -6.31 -22.65 -1.02
N MET A 65 -5.43 -21.66 -1.25
CA MET A 65 -4.16 -21.84 -1.96
C MET A 65 -2.96 -21.34 -1.11
N PRO A 66 -2.57 -22.06 -0.04
CA PRO A 66 -1.56 -21.60 0.92
C PRO A 66 -0.12 -21.79 0.42
N LYS A 67 0.19 -21.24 -0.77
CA LYS A 67 1.52 -21.21 -1.36
C LYS A 67 2.07 -19.78 -1.38
N ALA A 68 3.37 -19.65 -1.18
CA ALA A 68 4.05 -18.37 -1.31
C ALA A 68 4.10 -17.98 -2.80
N GLY A 69 3.49 -16.83 -3.14
CA GLY A 69 3.44 -16.36 -4.53
C GLY A 69 2.75 -15.00 -4.76
N GLY A 70 2.34 -14.28 -3.71
CA GLY A 70 1.64 -13.00 -3.87
C GLY A 70 0.22 -13.14 -4.45
N ASP A 71 -0.41 -11.99 -4.67
CA ASP A 71 -1.75 -11.86 -5.27
C ASP A 71 -1.81 -12.33 -6.73
N TYR A 72 -0.78 -12.03 -7.52
CA TYR A 72 -0.71 -12.46 -8.92
C TYR A 72 -0.72 -13.98 -9.10
N TYR A 73 -0.23 -14.75 -8.10
CA TYR A 73 -0.28 -16.21 -8.14
C TYR A 73 -1.73 -16.73 -8.15
N PHE A 74 -2.62 -16.12 -7.36
CA PHE A 74 -4.03 -16.49 -7.35
C PHE A 74 -4.69 -16.24 -8.70
N VAL A 75 -4.40 -15.09 -9.32
CA VAL A 75 -4.92 -14.74 -10.65
C VAL A 75 -4.36 -15.67 -11.72
N THR A 76 -3.06 -15.94 -11.69
CA THR A 76 -2.39 -16.87 -12.62
C THR A 76 -3.02 -18.25 -12.56
N ARG A 77 -3.36 -18.72 -11.35
CA ARG A 77 -3.92 -20.06 -11.15
C ARG A 77 -5.40 -20.13 -11.55
N GLY A 78 -6.17 -19.06 -11.33
CA GLY A 78 -7.60 -19.02 -11.64
C GLY A 78 -7.92 -18.68 -13.10
N LEU A 79 -7.19 -17.74 -13.70
CA LEU A 79 -7.50 -17.16 -15.03
C LEU A 79 -6.42 -17.43 -16.08
N GLY A 80 -5.33 -18.10 -15.69
CA GLY A 80 -4.24 -18.50 -16.58
C GLY A 80 -3.09 -17.49 -16.67
N PRO A 81 -2.00 -17.84 -17.39
CA PRO A 81 -0.74 -17.10 -17.36
C PRO A 81 -0.83 -15.66 -17.87
N ALA A 82 -1.60 -15.40 -18.94
CA ALA A 82 -1.72 -14.07 -19.52
C ALA A 82 -2.36 -13.06 -18.55
N ALA A 83 -3.47 -13.45 -17.91
CA ALA A 83 -4.12 -12.66 -16.88
C ALA A 83 -3.23 -12.48 -15.64
N GLY A 84 -2.48 -13.52 -15.29
CA GLY A 84 -1.46 -13.47 -14.23
C GLY A 84 -0.38 -12.42 -14.47
N THR A 85 0.17 -12.35 -15.69
CA THR A 85 1.17 -11.34 -16.06
C THR A 85 0.61 -9.92 -15.98
N ILE A 86 -0.62 -9.71 -16.47
CA ILE A 86 -1.30 -8.42 -16.39
C ILE A 86 -1.48 -8.03 -14.91
N ALA A 87 -2.00 -8.94 -14.08
CA ALA A 87 -2.16 -8.69 -12.66
C ALA A 87 -0.84 -8.35 -11.97
N GLY A 88 0.24 -9.09 -12.25
CA GLY A 88 1.57 -8.80 -11.71
C GLY A 88 2.09 -7.41 -12.10
N LEU A 89 1.90 -7.00 -13.36
CA LEU A 89 2.24 -5.66 -13.82
C LEU A 89 1.41 -4.58 -13.14
N LEU A 90 0.10 -4.79 -12.99
CA LEU A 90 -0.77 -3.86 -12.26
C LEU A 90 -0.36 -3.74 -10.79
N SER A 91 -0.07 -4.85 -10.11
CA SER A 91 0.38 -4.84 -8.71
C SER A 91 1.71 -4.10 -8.56
N TRP A 92 2.64 -4.29 -9.49
CA TRP A 92 3.90 -3.53 -9.51
C TRP A 92 3.67 -2.04 -9.73
N PHE A 93 2.85 -1.66 -10.72
CA PHE A 93 2.53 -0.26 -10.99
C PHE A 93 1.81 0.41 -9.80
N SER A 94 0.86 -0.29 -9.18
CA SER A 94 0.15 0.16 -8.00
C SER A 94 1.09 0.44 -6.83
N LEU A 95 2.07 -0.46 -6.59
CA LEU A 95 3.06 -0.27 -5.54
C LEU A 95 4.01 0.91 -5.84
N SER A 96 4.44 1.07 -7.09
CA SER A 96 5.24 2.21 -7.53
C SER A 96 4.51 3.54 -7.38
N LEU A 97 3.21 3.59 -7.72
CA LEU A 97 2.39 4.80 -7.51
C LEU A 97 2.14 5.09 -6.02
N LYS A 98 1.90 4.04 -5.21
CA LYS A 98 1.73 4.17 -3.75
C LYS A 98 2.99 4.73 -3.09
N SER A 99 4.18 4.26 -3.48
CA SER A 99 5.45 4.77 -2.95
C SER A 99 5.72 6.21 -3.38
N ALA A 100 5.46 6.57 -4.64
CA ALA A 100 5.55 7.95 -5.11
C ALA A 100 4.60 8.88 -4.32
N PHE A 101 3.36 8.45 -4.09
CA PHE A 101 2.40 9.19 -3.28
C PHE A 101 2.86 9.36 -1.82
N ALA A 102 3.50 8.34 -1.25
CA ALA A 102 4.09 8.41 0.09
C ALA A 102 5.16 9.51 0.18
N LEU A 103 6.05 9.59 -0.80
CA LEU A 103 7.11 10.60 -0.86
C LEU A 103 6.56 12.02 -1.04
N VAL A 104 5.54 12.20 -1.88
CA VAL A 104 4.87 13.51 -2.03
C VAL A 104 4.25 13.95 -0.71
N GLY A 105 3.61 13.01 0.00
CA GLY A 105 3.01 13.31 1.29
C GLY A 105 4.05 13.69 2.35
N LEU A 106 5.16 12.95 2.42
CA LEU A 106 6.28 13.27 3.31
C LEU A 106 6.91 14.63 2.96
N GLY A 107 7.07 14.96 1.68
CA GLY A 107 7.57 16.27 1.24
C GLY A 107 6.64 17.42 1.66
N ALA A 108 5.32 17.23 1.55
CA ALA A 108 4.33 18.23 1.97
C ALA A 108 4.38 18.50 3.49
N PHE A 109 4.52 17.45 4.32
CA PHE A 109 4.69 17.62 5.77
C PHE A 109 6.07 18.14 6.15
N GLY A 110 7.11 17.75 5.42
CA GLY A 110 8.48 18.20 5.66
C GLY A 110 8.63 19.72 5.58
N VAL A 111 7.87 20.38 4.70
CA VAL A 111 7.86 21.85 4.58
C VAL A 111 7.24 22.55 5.79
N ALA A 112 6.28 21.89 6.45
CA ALA A 112 5.70 22.42 7.68
C ALA A 112 6.71 22.40 8.86
N LEU A 113 7.76 21.58 8.76
CA LEU A 113 8.80 21.40 9.78
C LEU A 113 10.13 22.08 9.42
N LEU A 114 10.46 22.18 8.13
CA LEU A 114 11.70 22.74 7.62
C LEU A 114 11.39 23.69 6.45
N PRO A 115 11.96 24.91 6.40
CA PRO A 115 11.69 25.91 5.35
C PRO A 115 12.41 25.59 4.02
N PHE A 116 12.41 24.33 3.59
CA PHE A 116 13.03 23.88 2.32
C PHE A 116 11.96 23.50 1.28
N ASP A 117 12.37 23.46 0.01
CA ASP A 117 11.49 23.06 -1.09
C ASP A 117 10.94 21.63 -0.93
N PRO A 118 9.61 21.42 -1.06
CA PRO A 118 8.98 20.11 -0.85
C PRO A 118 9.55 19.00 -1.74
N ARG A 119 9.93 19.37 -2.97
CA ARG A 119 10.51 18.45 -3.95
C ARG A 119 11.88 17.95 -3.52
N LEU A 120 12.68 18.84 -2.92
CA LEU A 120 14.03 18.51 -2.47
C LEU A 120 13.97 17.61 -1.23
N VAL A 121 13.08 17.91 -0.29
CA VAL A 121 12.82 17.06 0.88
C VAL A 121 12.35 15.66 0.45
N GLY A 122 11.39 15.58 -0.48
CA GLY A 122 10.90 14.31 -1.02
C GLY A 122 12.00 13.50 -1.73
N LEU A 123 12.87 14.17 -2.50
CA LEU A 123 13.99 13.53 -3.20
C LEU A 123 15.04 13.00 -2.23
N VAL A 124 15.42 13.79 -1.22
CA VAL A 124 16.38 13.35 -0.19
C VAL A 124 15.83 12.14 0.57
N LEU A 125 14.56 12.18 1.00
CA LEU A 125 13.93 11.04 1.67
C LEU A 125 13.85 9.80 0.77
N CYS A 126 13.57 9.99 -0.52
CA CYS A 126 13.58 8.90 -1.51
C CYS A 126 14.94 8.20 -1.56
N LEU A 127 16.03 8.98 -1.67
CA LEU A 127 17.40 8.44 -1.70
C LEU A 127 17.73 7.71 -0.40
N VAL A 128 17.39 8.29 0.77
CA VAL A 128 17.60 7.64 2.06
C VAL A 128 16.87 6.31 2.17
N PHE A 129 15.59 6.26 1.79
CA PHE A 129 14.83 5.00 1.83
C PHE A 129 15.33 3.98 0.81
N LEU A 130 15.78 4.44 -0.36
CA LEU A 130 16.38 3.59 -1.38
C LEU A 130 17.70 2.98 -0.88
N ASP A 131 18.56 3.77 -0.25
CA ASP A 131 19.81 3.29 0.34
C ASP A 131 19.54 2.26 1.45
N ILE A 132 18.60 2.56 2.35
CA ILE A 132 18.17 1.60 3.39
C ILE A 132 17.65 0.30 2.76
N ASN A 133 16.88 0.40 1.67
CA ASN A 133 16.34 -0.78 0.99
C ASN A 133 17.43 -1.62 0.30
N LEU A 134 18.44 -0.96 -0.30
CA LEU A 134 19.54 -1.64 -0.98
C LEU A 134 20.51 -2.34 -0.02
N PHE A 135 20.80 -1.73 1.15
CA PHE A 135 21.76 -2.27 2.11
C PHE A 135 21.12 -3.11 3.23
N GLY A 136 19.82 -2.93 3.50
CA GLY A 136 19.11 -3.61 4.59
C GLY A 136 18.41 -4.91 4.20
N VAL A 137 18.29 -5.23 2.91
CA VAL A 137 17.68 -6.45 2.36
C VAL A 137 18.76 -7.40 1.86
#